data_AF-A0A1G1A8D1-F1
#
_entry.id   AF-A0A1G1A8D1-F1
#
_cell.length_a   1.000
_cell.length_b   1.000
_cell.length_c   1.000
_cell.angle_alpha   90.00
_cell.angle_beta   90.00
_cell.angle_gamma   90.00
#
_symmetry.space_group_name_H-M   'P 1'
#
loop_
_entity.id
_entity.type
_entity.pdbx_description
1 polymer ?
#
loop_
_entity_poly.entity_id
_entity_poly.type
_entity_poly.pdbx_seq_one_letter_code
_entity_poly.pdbx_strand_id
1 'polypeptide(L)'
;MRQMINKNMLVVLLGLLSFCLNITGVESAGLSSTDGPFVRVSQRDPRYFELTDGKPYIAIGFNLVGPPESKDMERVVSAMADNGVNYCRIWLDQALWSVEHKQSGRYDAEKAKELDCFLALCRARGIRVKMCIEWFRSIVAAPSKPPAKGSFPKPIHHVANGGFYTNMTDYLTSEKGRIQFKGKLKWYADRYGNEPAVFAWELWNEMNAVQGPWYPWTQEMLPELHKLFPKNLCVQSLGSFDHDRGRDSYRKLCEIPDNDILQVHRYHDMGAALTICHGPIDILAADAVRELKAFGIKKPIILTETGAVKPRHTGASELYEKDKAGILLHDMLFAPFFTGAAGTGHVWFWREAIDRPNHWSQFKRFNRAVEGIDPCEEAFEPVMVEHPKLRIYALRGKKTTIAWCRDAASDWKTEFEEGKSPELLQGIALDLTGLQLSPEFNNARVEAYDPWQDALKPVTRNGMKLVLPEFKRSLVVRIRAGD
;
A
#
# COMPACT_ATOMS: atom_id res chain seq x y z
N MET A 1 35.74 -38.84 -49.64
CA MET A 1 35.86 -39.92 -48.64
C MET A 1 36.45 -39.31 -47.37
N ARG A 2 35.60 -39.15 -46.33
CA ARG A 2 35.82 -38.88 -44.87
C ARG A 2 36.67 -37.65 -44.44
N GLN A 3 36.06 -36.58 -43.89
CA GLN A 3 35.55 -36.30 -42.51
C GLN A 3 36.70 -36.05 -41.48
N MET A 4 36.91 -34.85 -40.92
CA MET A 4 36.14 -33.98 -39.98
C MET A 4 36.27 -34.34 -38.47
N ILE A 5 37.02 -33.49 -37.75
CA ILE A 5 36.61 -32.59 -36.65
C ILE A 5 36.09 -33.13 -35.28
N ASN A 6 36.80 -32.68 -34.22
CA ASN A 6 36.43 -32.19 -32.86
C ASN A 6 35.96 -33.04 -31.66
N LYS A 7 36.59 -32.64 -30.52
CA LYS A 7 36.06 -32.25 -29.17
C LYS A 7 35.60 -33.28 -28.13
N ASN A 8 36.06 -32.97 -26.90
CA ASN A 8 35.48 -33.16 -25.54
C ASN A 8 35.88 -34.38 -24.69
N MET A 9 36.53 -34.11 -23.53
CA MET A 9 36.22 -34.62 -22.17
C MET A 9 37.26 -34.03 -21.17
N LEU A 10 36.97 -33.12 -20.23
CA LEU A 10 36.15 -33.13 -19.00
C LEU A 10 36.89 -33.68 -17.74
N VAL A 11 36.75 -32.92 -16.62
CA VAL A 11 36.85 -33.31 -15.18
C VAL A 11 38.25 -33.21 -14.50
N VAL A 12 38.50 -32.68 -13.29
CA VAL A 12 37.89 -31.74 -12.31
C VAL A 12 38.62 -31.92 -10.94
N LEU A 13 38.47 -30.95 -10.03
CA LEU A 13 38.62 -30.99 -8.54
C LEU A 13 40.05 -30.85 -7.95
N LEU A 14 40.36 -30.10 -6.88
CA LEU A 14 39.79 -29.01 -6.05
C LEU A 14 40.76 -28.84 -4.85
N GLY A 15 40.89 -27.64 -4.25
CA GLY A 15 41.11 -27.56 -2.79
C GLY A 15 42.23 -26.67 -2.21
N LEU A 16 41.83 -25.44 -1.88
CA LEU A 16 41.97 -24.75 -0.56
C LEU A 16 43.27 -24.05 -0.09
N LEU A 17 43.02 -22.84 0.46
CA LEU A 17 43.73 -22.07 1.50
C LEU A 17 44.93 -21.18 1.10
N SER A 18 44.70 -19.87 0.93
CA SER A 18 44.80 -18.92 2.06
C SER A 18 44.51 -17.48 1.61
N PHE A 19 43.69 -16.82 2.42
CA PHE A 19 43.14 -15.47 2.30
C PHE A 19 43.73 -14.68 3.47
N CYS A 20 44.41 -13.55 3.25
CA CYS A 20 44.55 -12.46 4.23
C CYS A 20 45.42 -11.28 3.75
N LEU A 21 44.92 -10.06 4.06
CA LEU A 21 45.55 -8.73 4.07
C LEU A 21 45.88 -8.03 2.74
N ASN A 22 45.06 -7.02 2.41
CA ASN A 22 45.46 -5.61 2.60
C ASN A 22 44.23 -4.68 2.47
N ILE A 23 43.78 -4.15 3.61
CA ILE A 23 42.83 -3.04 3.72
C ILE A 23 43.63 -1.84 4.21
N THR A 24 43.87 -0.86 3.35
CA THR A 24 44.01 0.57 3.73
C THR A 24 43.73 1.43 2.50
N GLY A 25 42.73 2.30 2.60
CA GLY A 25 42.32 3.18 1.50
C GLY A 25 40.81 3.44 1.49
N VAL A 26 40.27 3.99 2.59
CA VAL A 26 38.96 4.63 2.54
C VAL A 26 39.17 6.02 1.96
N GLU A 27 39.20 6.10 0.63
CA GLU A 27 38.84 7.33 -0.06
C GLU A 27 37.31 7.42 -0.05
N SER A 28 36.81 8.60 0.30
CA SER A 28 35.40 8.95 0.28
C SER A 28 34.82 8.70 -1.11
N ALA A 29 34.20 7.53 -1.29
CA ALA A 29 33.33 7.27 -2.41
C ALA A 29 32.16 8.25 -2.30
N GLY A 30 32.23 9.34 -3.06
CA GLY A 30 31.09 10.21 -3.31
C GLY A 30 29.90 9.34 -3.73
N LEU A 31 28.75 9.61 -3.14
CA LEU A 31 27.46 9.06 -3.53
C LEU A 31 27.31 9.15 -5.05
N SER A 32 27.51 8.04 -5.75
CA SER A 32 27.24 7.93 -7.19
C SER A 32 25.79 8.34 -7.45
N SER A 33 25.55 9.13 -8.49
CA SER A 33 24.26 9.76 -8.77
C SER A 33 23.07 8.79 -8.63
N THR A 34 22.11 9.16 -7.79
CA THR A 34 20.90 8.41 -7.47
C THR A 34 19.83 8.57 -8.56
N ASP A 35 20.19 8.35 -9.83
CA ASP A 35 19.35 8.65 -11.01
C ASP A 35 18.27 7.59 -11.29
N GLY A 36 17.65 7.03 -10.25
CA GLY A 36 16.49 6.16 -10.40
C GLY A 36 15.21 6.97 -10.67
N PRO A 37 14.23 6.40 -11.39
CA PRO A 37 12.98 7.12 -11.63
C PRO A 37 12.12 7.22 -10.36
N PHE A 38 11.55 8.40 -10.13
CA PHE A 38 10.67 8.70 -9.00
C PHE A 38 9.22 8.36 -9.34
N VAL A 39 8.41 8.04 -8.34
CA VAL A 39 6.96 7.91 -8.51
C VAL A 39 6.33 9.29 -8.51
N ARG A 40 5.42 9.56 -9.45
CA ARG A 40 4.62 10.79 -9.52
C ARG A 40 3.17 10.49 -9.89
N VAL A 41 2.29 11.46 -9.67
CA VAL A 41 0.95 11.45 -10.29
C VAL A 41 1.11 11.48 -11.81
N SER A 42 0.41 10.59 -12.52
CA SER A 42 0.52 10.53 -13.98
C SER A 42 -0.06 11.77 -14.64
N GLN A 43 0.65 12.28 -15.63
CA GLN A 43 0.17 13.37 -16.48
C GLN A 43 -0.81 12.88 -17.56
N ARG A 44 -0.83 11.57 -17.84
CA ARG A 44 -1.75 10.94 -18.80
C ARG A 44 -3.13 10.72 -18.19
N ASP A 45 -3.16 10.31 -16.93
CA ASP A 45 -4.38 10.19 -16.13
C ASP A 45 -4.07 10.49 -14.64
N PRO A 46 -4.54 11.62 -14.09
CA PRO A 46 -4.22 12.02 -12.72
C PRO A 46 -4.85 11.13 -11.64
N ARG A 47 -5.61 10.09 -12.01
CA ARG A 47 -6.13 9.07 -11.09
C ARG A 47 -5.11 7.98 -10.78
N TYR A 48 -3.98 7.94 -11.47
CA TYR A 48 -2.98 6.87 -11.37
C TYR A 48 -1.56 7.41 -11.19
N PHE A 49 -0.62 6.50 -10.90
CA PHE A 49 0.80 6.83 -10.79
C PHE A 49 1.58 6.35 -12.01
N GLU A 50 2.67 7.05 -12.27
CA GLU A 50 3.71 6.62 -13.19
C GLU A 50 5.09 6.95 -12.61
N LEU A 51 6.10 6.29 -13.13
CA LEU A 51 7.49 6.62 -12.89
C LEU A 51 7.90 7.80 -13.78
N THR A 52 8.91 8.57 -13.37
CA THR A 52 9.44 9.69 -14.18
C THR A 52 10.03 9.24 -15.52
N ASP A 53 10.30 7.95 -15.71
CA ASP A 53 10.69 7.34 -16.99
C ASP A 53 9.49 6.92 -17.88
N GLY A 54 8.26 7.21 -17.43
CA GLY A 54 7.02 6.99 -18.17
C GLY A 54 6.32 5.65 -17.89
N LYS A 55 6.93 4.72 -17.15
CA LYS A 55 6.31 3.43 -16.85
C LYS A 55 5.13 3.57 -15.89
N PRO A 56 4.02 2.82 -16.07
CA PRO A 56 2.93 2.83 -15.09
C PRO A 56 3.40 2.28 -13.73
N TYR A 57 2.79 2.78 -12.66
CA TYR A 57 3.06 2.32 -11.31
C TYR A 57 1.76 2.01 -10.57
N ILE A 58 1.55 0.75 -10.20
CA ILE A 58 0.46 0.32 -9.31
C ILE A 58 1.09 0.07 -7.95
N ALA A 59 0.61 0.75 -6.89
CA ALA A 59 1.13 0.54 -5.54
C ALA A 59 0.63 -0.80 -4.97
N ILE A 60 1.53 -1.78 -4.84
CA ILE A 60 1.23 -3.14 -4.40
C ILE A 60 2.03 -3.43 -3.13
N GLY A 61 1.35 -3.45 -1.99
CA GLY A 61 2.04 -3.64 -0.72
C GLY A 61 1.19 -3.50 0.52
N PHE A 62 1.82 -3.09 1.63
CA PHE A 62 1.21 -3.07 2.96
C PHE A 62 1.90 -2.06 3.90
N ASN A 63 1.36 -1.91 5.11
CA ASN A 63 1.98 -1.11 6.17
C ASN A 63 3.02 -1.96 6.92
N LEU A 64 4.30 -1.65 6.75
CA LEU A 64 5.42 -2.25 7.51
C LEU A 64 5.63 -1.48 8.84
N VAL A 65 4.54 -1.27 9.57
CA VAL A 65 4.56 -0.62 10.87
C VAL A 65 4.80 -1.68 11.96
N GLY A 66 5.62 -1.34 12.97
CA GLY A 66 6.24 -2.33 13.84
C GLY A 66 7.31 -3.09 13.08
N PRO A 67 8.40 -2.40 12.66
CA PRO A 67 9.38 -2.90 11.72
C PRO A 67 9.99 -4.23 12.19
N PRO A 68 10.53 -5.05 11.28
CA PRO A 68 11.37 -6.18 11.67
C PRO A 68 12.54 -5.69 12.53
N GLU A 69 13.09 -6.58 13.35
CA GLU A 69 14.39 -6.33 13.96
C GLU A 69 15.44 -6.14 12.85
N SER A 70 16.51 -5.38 13.10
CA SER A 70 17.54 -5.12 12.08
C SER A 70 18.09 -6.41 11.44
N LYS A 71 18.25 -7.48 12.24
CA LYS A 71 18.72 -8.80 11.78
C LYS A 71 17.75 -9.49 10.80
N ASP A 72 16.45 -9.18 10.87
CA ASP A 72 15.40 -9.80 10.05
C ASP A 72 15.03 -8.94 8.83
N MET A 73 15.60 -7.74 8.73
CA MET A 73 15.22 -6.75 7.71
C MET A 73 15.45 -7.28 6.30
N GLU A 74 16.62 -7.86 6.01
CA GLU A 74 16.92 -8.42 4.70
C GLU A 74 16.00 -9.59 4.33
N ARG A 75 15.67 -10.45 5.30
CA ARG A 75 14.70 -11.55 5.10
C ARG A 75 13.34 -11.00 4.66
N VAL A 76 12.82 -10.01 5.39
CA VAL A 76 11.50 -9.43 5.10
C VAL A 76 11.50 -8.71 3.76
N VAL A 77 12.51 -7.88 3.48
CA VAL A 77 12.59 -7.16 2.20
C VAL A 77 12.79 -8.11 1.02
N SER A 78 13.51 -9.22 1.20
CA SER A 78 13.62 -10.26 0.17
C SER A 78 12.29 -10.98 -0.04
N ALA A 79 11.58 -11.35 1.02
CA ALA A 79 10.24 -11.94 0.91
C ALA A 79 9.23 -11.02 0.20
N MET A 80 9.32 -9.71 0.44
CA MET A 80 8.54 -8.70 -0.30
C MET A 80 8.85 -8.75 -1.80
N ALA A 81 10.13 -8.61 -2.16
CA ALA A 81 10.57 -8.58 -3.56
C ALA A 81 10.25 -9.89 -4.31
N ASP A 82 10.54 -11.03 -3.68
CA ASP A 82 10.30 -12.37 -4.25
C ASP A 82 8.82 -12.63 -4.52
N ASN A 83 7.92 -11.86 -3.91
CA ASN A 83 6.47 -11.95 -4.09
C ASN A 83 5.84 -10.77 -4.84
N GLY A 84 6.67 -9.89 -5.42
CA GLY A 84 6.21 -8.77 -6.23
C GLY A 84 5.56 -7.65 -5.42
N VAL A 85 5.85 -7.55 -4.12
CA VAL A 85 5.55 -6.34 -3.35
C VAL A 85 6.50 -5.25 -3.84
N ASN A 86 5.94 -4.13 -4.30
CA ASN A 86 6.71 -2.99 -4.79
C ASN A 86 6.56 -1.75 -3.89
N TYR A 87 5.74 -1.83 -2.84
CA TYR A 87 5.42 -0.71 -1.97
C TYR A 87 5.42 -1.13 -0.50
N CYS A 88 5.88 -0.25 0.40
CA CYS A 88 5.53 -0.33 1.81
C CYS A 88 5.42 1.05 2.47
N ARG A 89 4.73 1.10 3.61
CA ARG A 89 4.68 2.29 4.46
C ARG A 89 5.35 2.02 5.81
N ILE A 90 6.19 2.96 6.27
CA ILE A 90 6.84 2.92 7.58
C ILE A 90 6.53 4.17 8.40
N TRP A 91 6.69 4.06 9.73
CA TRP A 91 6.60 5.19 10.66
C TRP A 91 7.99 5.56 11.18
N LEU A 92 8.50 6.70 10.74
CA LEU A 92 9.84 7.18 11.08
C LEU A 92 9.99 7.46 12.57
N ASP A 93 8.91 7.71 13.30
CA ASP A 93 8.97 7.89 14.75
C ASP A 93 8.81 6.60 15.59
N GLN A 94 9.03 5.43 14.98
CA GLN A 94 9.18 4.17 15.72
C GLN A 94 10.62 3.89 16.10
N ALA A 95 10.83 3.10 17.16
CA ALA A 95 12.12 2.96 17.85
C ALA A 95 13.32 2.65 16.94
N LEU A 96 13.13 1.86 15.87
CA LEU A 96 14.20 1.55 14.91
C LEU A 96 14.63 2.79 14.10
N TRP A 97 13.65 3.59 13.65
CA TRP A 97 13.83 4.68 12.69
C TRP A 97 13.94 6.08 13.34
N SER A 98 13.50 6.22 14.59
CA SER A 98 13.28 7.51 15.25
C SER A 98 14.59 8.25 15.55
N VAL A 99 14.99 9.13 14.64
CA VAL A 99 16.19 9.97 14.78
C VAL A 99 16.01 11.05 15.86
N GLU A 100 14.78 11.44 16.16
CA GLU A 100 14.44 12.38 17.24
C GLU A 100 13.98 11.59 18.48
N HIS A 101 14.94 10.95 19.15
CA HIS A 101 14.66 10.02 20.26
C HIS A 101 15.20 10.48 21.61
N LYS A 102 16.34 11.16 21.65
CA LYS A 102 16.99 11.60 22.90
C LYS A 102 16.52 12.97 23.38
N GLN A 103 16.30 13.91 22.47
CA GLN A 103 16.01 15.30 22.80
C GLN A 103 15.17 15.97 21.70
N SER A 104 14.19 16.77 22.10
CA SER A 104 13.36 17.57 21.18
C SER A 104 14.23 18.46 20.29
N GLY A 105 14.01 18.38 18.98
CA GLY A 105 14.70 19.16 17.96
C GLY A 105 16.13 18.71 17.66
N ARG A 106 16.57 17.54 18.14
CA ARG A 106 17.89 16.97 17.82
C ARG A 106 17.76 15.63 17.10
N TYR A 107 18.42 15.51 15.96
CA TYR A 107 18.32 14.36 15.07
C TYR A 107 19.63 13.56 15.07
N ASP A 108 19.54 12.27 15.37
CA ASP A 108 20.67 11.34 15.48
C ASP A 108 21.03 10.75 14.11
N ALA A 109 22.11 11.25 13.50
CA ALA A 109 22.59 10.82 12.19
C ALA A 109 23.13 9.38 12.19
N GLU A 110 23.65 8.88 13.32
CA GLU A 110 24.10 7.50 13.43
C GLU A 110 22.91 6.54 13.40
N LYS A 111 21.81 6.90 14.09
CA LYS A 111 20.58 6.12 14.06
C LYS A 111 19.94 6.06 12.67
N ALA A 112 20.14 7.08 11.84
CA ALA A 112 19.66 7.07 10.46
C ALA A 112 20.34 6.03 9.55
N LYS A 113 21.49 5.45 9.95
CA LYS A 113 22.15 4.39 9.18
C LYS A 113 21.28 3.15 9.00
N GLU A 114 20.40 2.86 9.96
CA GLU A 114 19.40 1.79 9.82
C GLU A 114 18.43 2.08 8.66
N LEU A 115 17.99 3.32 8.51
CA LEU A 115 17.10 3.75 7.44
C LEU A 115 17.82 3.80 6.09
N ASP A 116 19.09 4.21 6.05
CA ASP A 116 19.91 4.14 4.82
C ASP A 116 20.02 2.70 4.32
N CYS A 117 20.31 1.76 5.22
CA CYS A 117 20.42 0.33 4.89
C CYS A 117 19.10 -0.21 4.34
N PHE A 118 17.98 0.11 5.01
CA PHE A 118 16.64 -0.26 4.57
C PHE A 118 16.33 0.27 3.16
N LEU A 119 16.55 1.57 2.92
CA LEU A 119 16.29 2.20 1.63
C LEU A 119 17.20 1.63 0.53
N ALA A 120 18.46 1.30 0.84
CA ALA A 120 19.36 0.64 -0.10
C ALA A 120 18.84 -0.75 -0.50
N LEU A 121 18.35 -1.55 0.46
CA LEU A 121 17.74 -2.86 0.20
C LEU A 121 16.49 -2.75 -0.65
N CYS A 122 15.61 -1.79 -0.35
CA CYS A 122 14.39 -1.51 -1.11
C CYS A 122 14.71 -1.02 -2.53
N ARG A 123 15.64 -0.08 -2.68
CA ARG A 123 16.07 0.45 -3.98
C ARG A 123 16.57 -0.65 -4.91
N ALA A 124 17.45 -1.52 -4.40
CA ALA A 124 18.00 -2.63 -5.17
C ALA A 124 16.94 -3.63 -5.65
N ARG A 125 15.77 -3.65 -5.01
CA ARG A 125 14.66 -4.59 -5.29
C ARG A 125 13.43 -3.90 -5.89
N GLY A 126 13.52 -2.62 -6.25
CA GLY A 126 12.41 -1.87 -6.85
C GLY A 126 11.24 -1.59 -5.90
N ILE A 127 11.46 -1.65 -4.58
CA ILE A 127 10.44 -1.34 -3.57
C ILE A 127 10.47 0.16 -3.29
N ARG A 128 9.28 0.79 -3.27
CA ARG A 128 9.07 2.19 -2.93
C ARG A 128 8.49 2.33 -1.52
N VAL A 129 9.00 3.28 -0.76
CA VAL A 129 8.70 3.44 0.67
C VAL A 129 7.95 4.75 0.92
N LYS A 130 6.75 4.67 1.49
CA LYS A 130 6.05 5.84 2.04
C LYS A 130 6.55 6.11 3.46
N MET A 131 7.03 7.33 3.68
CA MET A 131 7.72 7.78 4.88
C MET A 131 6.77 8.61 5.76
N CYS A 132 6.14 8.00 6.76
CA CYS A 132 5.32 8.73 7.73
C CYS A 132 6.21 9.33 8.82
N ILE A 133 6.26 10.66 8.92
CA ILE A 133 7.23 11.35 9.77
C ILE A 133 6.86 11.21 11.24
N GLU A 134 5.60 11.44 11.60
CA GLU A 134 5.12 11.37 12.98
C GLU A 134 3.84 10.54 13.14
N TRP A 135 3.57 10.09 14.37
CA TRP A 135 2.35 9.35 14.70
C TRP A 135 1.83 9.60 16.13
N PHE A 136 2.57 10.32 16.96
CA PHE A 136 2.15 10.61 18.33
C PHE A 136 0.92 11.52 18.36
N ARG A 137 0.10 11.39 19.41
CA ARG A 137 -1.18 12.12 19.53
C ARG A 137 -1.22 13.10 20.69
N SER A 138 -0.26 13.00 21.60
CA SER A 138 -0.17 13.87 22.77
C SER A 138 1.27 14.16 23.18
N ILE A 139 1.47 15.31 23.85
CA ILE A 139 2.71 15.66 24.54
C ILE A 139 2.34 15.87 26.00
N VAL A 140 2.96 15.11 26.90
CA VAL A 140 2.70 15.13 28.34
C VAL A 140 4.02 14.96 29.11
N ALA A 141 4.09 15.50 30.33
CA ALA A 141 5.27 15.38 31.19
C ALA A 141 5.59 13.91 31.50
N ALA A 142 4.61 13.19 32.05
CA ALA A 142 4.75 11.81 32.45
C ALA A 142 3.56 11.01 31.91
N PRO A 143 3.75 10.13 30.91
CA PRO A 143 2.67 9.28 30.43
C PRO A 143 2.31 8.23 31.48
N SER A 144 1.03 7.83 31.52
CA SER A 144 0.60 6.72 32.37
C SER A 144 1.31 5.42 31.96
N LYS A 145 1.44 4.48 32.90
CA LYS A 145 2.02 3.15 32.65
C LYS A 145 0.99 2.07 33.07
N PRO A 146 0.33 1.38 32.12
CA PRO A 146 0.44 1.56 30.67
C PRO A 146 -0.16 2.91 30.18
N PRO A 147 0.23 3.40 28.99
CA PRO A 147 -0.40 4.59 28.39
C PRO A 147 -1.90 4.40 28.26
N ALA A 148 -2.67 5.48 28.49
CA ALA A 148 -4.09 5.47 28.20
C ALA A 148 -4.32 5.06 26.74
N LYS A 149 -5.31 4.21 26.50
CA LYS A 149 -5.56 3.64 25.18
C LYS A 149 -5.70 4.77 24.14
N GLY A 150 -4.92 4.68 23.05
CA GLY A 150 -4.97 5.63 21.94
C GLY A 150 -4.36 7.00 22.21
N SER A 151 -3.64 7.20 23.33
CA SER A 151 -3.03 8.49 23.69
C SER A 151 -1.67 8.76 23.03
N PHE A 152 -0.93 7.71 22.65
CA PHE A 152 0.39 7.72 22.00
C PHE A 152 1.25 8.96 22.34
N PRO A 153 1.75 9.06 23.59
CA PRO A 153 2.42 10.24 24.08
C PRO A 153 3.88 10.33 23.62
N LYS A 154 4.36 11.55 23.32
CA LYS A 154 5.76 11.86 23.00
C LYS A 154 6.39 12.78 24.07
N PRO A 155 6.85 12.22 25.20
CA PRO A 155 7.25 13.01 26.36
C PRO A 155 8.50 13.87 26.14
N ILE A 156 9.39 13.52 25.20
CA ILE A 156 10.64 14.26 24.96
C ILE A 156 10.42 15.72 24.53
N HIS A 157 9.24 16.03 23.99
CA HIS A 157 8.84 17.38 23.60
C HIS A 157 8.35 18.21 24.78
N HIS A 158 8.00 17.59 25.90
CA HIS A 158 7.46 18.29 27.05
C HIS A 158 8.55 19.08 27.79
N VAL A 159 8.24 20.30 28.25
CA VAL A 159 9.18 21.17 28.99
C VAL A 159 9.82 20.49 30.21
N ALA A 160 9.05 19.68 30.95
CA ALA A 160 9.54 18.91 32.10
C ALA A 160 10.62 17.86 31.75
N ASN A 161 10.73 17.49 30.47
CA ASN A 161 11.69 16.49 29.97
C ASN A 161 12.78 17.13 29.08
N GLY A 162 12.99 18.45 29.22
CA GLY A 162 13.97 19.19 28.41
C GLY A 162 13.49 19.55 26.99
N GLY A 163 12.20 19.36 26.70
CA GLY A 163 11.56 19.85 25.50
C GLY A 163 11.11 21.31 25.62
N PHE A 164 10.21 21.74 24.74
CA PHE A 164 9.81 23.15 24.64
C PHE A 164 8.31 23.39 24.83
N TYR A 165 7.51 22.33 24.86
CA TYR A 165 6.06 22.43 24.74
C TYR A 165 5.38 21.92 25.99
N THR A 166 4.25 22.52 26.33
CA THR A 166 3.45 22.10 27.49
C THR A 166 2.40 21.05 27.11
N ASN A 167 1.99 21.00 25.84
CA ASN A 167 1.04 20.02 25.31
C ASN A 167 1.09 19.97 23.77
N MET A 168 0.23 19.13 23.18
CA MET A 168 0.14 18.94 21.73
C MET A 168 -0.35 20.20 21.00
N THR A 169 -1.32 20.93 21.55
CA THR A 169 -1.81 22.17 20.96
C THR A 169 -0.70 23.20 20.86
N ASP A 170 0.08 23.40 21.93
CA ASP A 170 1.24 24.30 21.97
C ASP A 170 2.27 23.96 20.87
N TYR A 171 2.56 22.68 20.65
CA TYR A 171 3.41 22.24 19.55
C TYR A 171 2.83 22.60 18.16
N LEU A 172 1.54 22.39 17.94
CA LEU A 172 0.92 22.62 16.61
C LEU A 172 0.68 24.11 16.31
N THR A 173 0.37 24.91 17.33
CA THR A 173 -0.04 26.31 17.13
C THR A 173 1.09 27.31 17.29
N SER A 174 2.15 26.98 18.03
CA SER A 174 3.29 27.89 18.23
C SER A 174 4.17 28.00 16.97
N GLU A 175 4.71 29.19 16.75
CA GLU A 175 5.73 29.44 15.72
C GLU A 175 6.94 28.51 15.91
N LYS A 176 7.36 28.31 17.16
CA LYS A 176 8.48 27.44 17.51
C LYS A 176 8.24 25.99 17.11
N GLY A 177 7.04 25.45 17.36
CA GLY A 177 6.68 24.10 16.97
C GLY A 177 6.66 23.90 15.45
N ARG A 178 6.14 24.89 14.73
CA ARG A 178 6.18 24.92 13.26
C ARG A 178 7.61 24.97 12.72
N ILE A 179 8.47 25.83 13.26
CA ILE A 179 9.89 25.91 12.90
C ILE A 179 10.60 24.58 13.19
N GLN A 180 10.35 23.96 14.36
CA GLN A 180 10.96 22.68 14.70
C GLN A 180 10.54 21.58 13.72
N PHE A 181 9.24 21.48 13.38
CA PHE A 181 8.78 20.47 12.43
C PHE A 181 9.38 20.71 11.03
N LYS A 182 9.41 21.96 10.53
CA LYS A 182 10.09 22.31 9.27
C LYS A 182 11.59 21.98 9.30
N GLY A 183 12.24 22.18 10.45
CA GLY A 183 13.63 21.75 10.68
C GLY A 183 13.82 20.24 10.55
N LYS A 184 12.86 19.44 11.06
CA LYS A 184 12.85 17.97 10.90
C LYS A 184 12.68 17.58 9.42
N LEU A 185 11.73 18.21 8.72
CA LEU A 185 11.54 18.01 7.29
C LEU A 185 12.82 18.31 6.52
N LYS A 186 13.46 19.45 6.80
CA LYS A 186 14.72 19.84 6.17
C LYS A 186 15.83 18.82 6.42
N TRP A 187 15.95 18.32 7.65
CA TRP A 187 16.96 17.30 7.98
C TRP A 187 16.76 16.02 7.15
N TYR A 188 15.51 15.56 7.00
CA TYR A 188 15.19 14.44 6.12
C TYR A 188 15.43 14.76 4.64
N ALA A 189 15.09 15.97 4.18
CA ALA A 189 15.29 16.41 2.80
C ALA A 189 16.77 16.46 2.41
N ASP A 190 17.62 17.00 3.29
CA ASP A 190 19.06 17.09 3.08
C ASP A 190 19.69 15.69 2.92
N ARG A 191 19.11 14.65 3.53
CA ARG A 191 19.62 13.27 3.49
C ARG A 191 18.97 12.41 2.41
N TYR A 192 17.65 12.52 2.22
CA TYR A 192 16.83 11.57 1.45
C TYR A 192 16.02 12.23 0.32
N GLY A 193 16.10 13.55 0.14
CA GLY A 193 15.30 14.26 -0.87
C GLY A 193 15.59 13.86 -2.33
N ASN A 194 16.69 13.17 -2.59
CA ASN A 194 17.05 12.59 -3.88
C ASN A 194 17.02 11.05 -3.88
N GLU A 195 16.33 10.41 -2.94
CA GLU A 195 16.20 8.96 -2.88
C GLU A 195 14.99 8.47 -3.71
N PRO A 196 15.20 7.84 -4.87
CA PRO A 196 14.10 7.34 -5.72
C PRO A 196 13.36 6.15 -5.11
N ALA A 197 13.91 5.48 -4.09
CA ALA A 197 13.16 4.49 -3.33
C ALA A 197 12.05 5.11 -2.46
N VAL A 198 12.01 6.44 -2.27
CA VAL A 198 10.90 7.07 -1.53
C VAL A 198 9.69 7.24 -2.45
N PHE A 199 8.57 6.62 -2.07
CA PHE A 199 7.27 6.77 -2.72
C PHE A 199 6.65 8.14 -2.44
N ALA A 200 6.50 8.45 -1.14
CA ALA A 200 5.87 9.67 -0.66
C ALA A 200 6.35 10.02 0.74
N TRP A 201 6.27 11.30 1.08
CA TRP A 201 6.40 11.80 2.44
C TRP A 201 5.02 12.07 3.02
N GLU A 202 4.75 11.53 4.19
CA GLU A 202 3.52 11.75 4.95
C GLU A 202 3.82 12.54 6.21
N LEU A 203 3.15 13.68 6.36
CA LEU A 203 3.36 14.59 7.50
C LEU A 203 3.12 13.88 8.84
N TRP A 204 1.96 13.24 8.99
CA TRP A 204 1.53 12.64 10.25
C TRP A 204 0.55 11.49 10.01
N ASN A 205 0.66 10.45 10.81
CA ASN A 205 -0.36 9.40 10.83
C ASN A 205 -1.63 9.89 11.52
N GLU A 206 -2.78 9.77 10.85
CA GLU A 206 -4.10 9.99 11.43
C GLU A 206 -4.21 11.34 12.18
N MET A 207 -3.88 12.43 11.48
CA MET A 207 -3.67 13.73 12.11
C MET A 207 -4.90 14.26 12.87
N ASN A 208 -6.12 13.90 12.48
CA ASN A 208 -7.34 14.26 13.22
C ASN A 208 -7.50 13.55 14.58
N ALA A 209 -6.63 12.59 14.92
CA ALA A 209 -6.61 11.94 16.22
C ALA A 209 -5.65 12.62 17.23
N VAL A 210 -4.92 13.65 16.82
CA VAL A 210 -4.06 14.44 17.72
C VAL A 210 -4.90 15.34 18.63
N GLN A 211 -4.40 15.62 19.83
CA GLN A 211 -5.05 16.53 20.79
C GLN A 211 -4.76 18.00 20.44
N GLY A 212 -5.22 18.47 19.28
CA GLY A 212 -5.02 19.85 18.83
C GLY A 212 -5.60 20.13 17.44
N PRO A 213 -5.52 21.38 16.96
CA PRO A 213 -6.07 21.76 15.66
C PRO A 213 -5.20 21.21 14.52
N TRP A 214 -5.73 20.24 13.77
CA TRP A 214 -4.98 19.58 12.69
C TRP A 214 -5.06 20.30 11.34
N TYR A 215 -6.20 20.90 11.00
CA TYR A 215 -6.47 21.36 9.64
C TYR A 215 -5.63 22.60 9.25
N PRO A 216 -5.60 23.70 10.03
CA PRO A 216 -4.73 24.85 9.69
C PRO A 216 -3.25 24.47 9.64
N TRP A 217 -2.81 23.56 10.52
CA TRP A 217 -1.45 23.04 10.52
C TRP A 217 -1.14 22.25 9.24
N THR A 218 -2.07 21.39 8.81
CA THR A 218 -1.91 20.60 7.58
C THR A 218 -1.87 21.50 6.34
N GLN A 219 -2.70 22.54 6.29
CA GLN A 219 -2.69 23.51 5.19
C GLN A 219 -1.36 24.28 5.09
N GLU A 220 -0.69 24.54 6.22
CA GLU A 220 0.63 25.16 6.22
C GLU A 220 1.75 24.18 5.81
N MET A 221 1.69 22.95 6.31
CA MET A 221 2.82 22.01 6.21
C MET A 221 2.90 21.24 4.90
N LEU A 222 1.78 21.03 4.19
CA LEU A 222 1.80 20.35 2.90
C LEU A 222 2.60 21.12 1.82
N PRO A 223 2.40 22.45 1.62
CA PRO A 223 3.23 23.23 0.70
C PRO A 223 4.73 23.22 1.08
N GLU A 224 5.05 23.25 2.37
CA GLU A 224 6.43 23.20 2.85
C GLU A 224 7.07 21.82 2.60
N LEU A 225 6.28 20.75 2.69
CA LEU A 225 6.71 19.40 2.34
C LEU A 225 7.06 19.33 0.84
N HIS A 226 6.19 19.85 -0.03
CA HIS A 226 6.45 19.94 -1.47
C HIS A 226 7.73 20.73 -1.80
N LYS A 227 7.92 21.88 -1.15
CA LYS A 227 9.12 22.70 -1.33
C LYS A 227 10.40 21.95 -1.00
N LEU A 228 10.38 21.11 0.03
CA LEU A 228 11.55 20.35 0.49
C LEU A 228 11.76 19.04 -0.27
N PHE A 229 10.69 18.44 -0.80
CA PHE A 229 10.71 17.16 -1.51
C PHE A 229 10.09 17.25 -2.92
N PRO A 230 10.62 18.12 -3.82
CA PRO A 230 9.98 18.42 -5.11
C PRO A 230 9.94 17.25 -6.10
N LYS A 231 10.61 16.13 -5.79
CA LYS A 231 10.65 14.91 -6.62
C LYS A 231 9.72 13.80 -6.10
N ASN A 232 9.14 13.97 -4.92
CA ASN A 232 8.33 12.95 -4.26
C ASN A 232 6.89 13.43 -4.09
N LEU A 233 5.99 12.46 -3.89
CA LEU A 233 4.62 12.75 -3.49
C LEU A 233 4.60 13.25 -2.03
N CYS A 234 3.75 14.21 -1.73
CA CYS A 234 3.57 14.84 -0.42
C CYS A 234 2.12 14.66 0.03
N VAL A 235 1.94 14.07 1.21
CA VAL A 235 0.61 13.66 1.66
C VAL A 235 0.38 13.84 3.15
N GLN A 236 -0.89 13.77 3.55
CA GLN A 236 -1.34 13.65 4.94
C GLN A 236 -2.41 12.56 5.04
N SER A 237 -2.57 11.92 6.21
CA SER A 237 -3.66 10.98 6.47
C SER A 237 -4.53 11.39 7.65
N LEU A 238 -5.76 10.84 7.65
CA LEU A 238 -6.71 10.91 8.75
C LEU A 238 -6.97 9.50 9.30
N GLY A 239 -7.52 9.45 10.50
CA GLY A 239 -7.99 8.26 11.17
C GLY A 239 -9.04 7.49 10.39
N SER A 240 -9.21 6.23 10.77
CA SER A 240 -10.23 5.32 10.27
C SER A 240 -11.55 6.01 9.91
N PHE A 241 -11.99 5.84 8.66
CA PHE A 241 -13.29 6.28 8.17
C PHE A 241 -14.35 5.24 8.54
N ASP A 242 -14.76 5.29 9.81
CA ASP A 242 -15.67 4.35 10.46
C ASP A 242 -16.94 5.01 11.03
N HIS A 243 -17.15 6.29 10.75
CA HIS A 243 -18.34 7.07 11.14
C HIS A 243 -18.61 8.18 10.10
N ASP A 244 -19.90 8.47 9.83
CA ASP A 244 -20.35 9.55 8.92
C ASP A 244 -19.69 10.92 9.16
N ARG A 245 -19.46 11.31 10.42
CA ARG A 245 -18.79 12.57 10.77
C ARG A 245 -17.37 12.69 10.20
N GLY A 246 -16.74 11.57 9.85
CA GLY A 246 -15.44 11.53 9.20
C GLY A 246 -15.47 12.08 7.78
N ARG A 247 -16.61 11.98 7.07
CA ARG A 247 -16.74 12.30 5.65
C ARG A 247 -16.33 13.74 5.33
N ASP A 248 -16.77 14.70 6.14
CA ASP A 248 -16.42 16.11 5.95
C ASP A 248 -14.94 16.38 6.19
N SER A 249 -14.33 15.69 7.16
CA SER A 249 -12.89 15.82 7.43
C SER A 249 -12.07 15.23 6.28
N TYR A 250 -12.48 14.08 5.77
CA TYR A 250 -11.87 13.46 4.59
C TYR A 250 -12.01 14.36 3.35
N ARG A 251 -13.20 14.91 3.08
CA ARG A 251 -13.42 15.86 1.98
C ARG A 251 -12.49 17.07 2.10
N LYS A 252 -12.44 17.71 3.27
CA LYS A 252 -11.56 18.86 3.53
C LYS A 252 -10.10 18.55 3.24
N LEU A 253 -9.60 17.39 3.67
CA LEU A 253 -8.22 16.99 3.37
C LEU A 253 -8.00 16.71 1.88
N CYS A 254 -8.95 16.04 1.22
CA CYS A 254 -8.87 15.72 -0.21
C CYS A 254 -8.85 16.97 -1.09
N GLU A 255 -9.53 18.04 -0.66
CA GLU A 255 -9.62 19.32 -1.38
C GLU A 255 -8.34 20.17 -1.28
N ILE A 256 -7.40 19.85 -0.38
CA ILE A 256 -6.12 20.57 -0.30
C ILE A 256 -5.30 20.27 -1.58
N PRO A 257 -4.93 21.28 -2.39
CA PRO A 257 -4.21 21.07 -3.64
C PRO A 257 -2.90 20.29 -3.46
N ASP A 258 -2.12 20.66 -2.44
CA ASP A 258 -0.81 20.09 -2.10
C ASP A 258 -0.87 18.69 -1.44
N ASN A 259 -2.05 18.12 -1.20
CA ASN A 259 -2.19 16.73 -0.77
C ASN A 259 -2.33 15.82 -2.00
N ASP A 260 -1.24 15.22 -2.47
CA ASP A 260 -1.18 14.62 -3.82
C ASP A 260 -2.10 13.40 -4.02
N ILE A 261 -2.43 12.70 -2.93
CA ILE A 261 -3.15 11.43 -2.94
C ILE A 261 -4.38 11.53 -2.04
N LEU A 262 -5.50 10.98 -2.51
CA LEU A 262 -6.68 10.76 -1.68
C LEU A 262 -6.50 9.44 -0.92
N GLN A 263 -6.09 9.54 0.34
CA GLN A 263 -5.84 8.39 1.19
C GLN A 263 -7.04 8.15 2.11
N VAL A 264 -7.46 6.90 2.25
CA VAL A 264 -8.50 6.48 3.20
C VAL A 264 -8.01 5.34 4.07
N HIS A 265 -8.34 5.39 5.35
CA HIS A 265 -8.16 4.29 6.28
C HIS A 265 -9.54 3.68 6.53
N ARG A 266 -9.71 2.37 6.32
CA ARG A 266 -10.95 1.68 6.66
C ARG A 266 -10.69 0.22 6.98
N TYR A 267 -11.28 -0.21 8.08
CA TYR A 267 -11.05 -1.52 8.67
C TYR A 267 -12.35 -2.31 8.77
N HIS A 268 -12.21 -3.62 8.76
CA HIS A 268 -13.22 -4.49 9.35
C HIS A 268 -13.16 -4.35 10.87
N ASP A 269 -14.14 -3.68 11.46
CA ASP A 269 -14.21 -3.34 12.87
C ASP A 269 -15.66 -3.46 13.39
N MET A 270 -15.95 -4.49 14.17
CA MET A 270 -17.28 -4.71 14.78
C MET A 270 -17.67 -3.62 15.81
N GLY A 271 -16.74 -2.73 16.18
CA GLY A 271 -16.97 -1.56 17.02
C GLY A 271 -17.14 -0.24 16.25
N ALA A 272 -17.04 -0.25 14.92
CA ALA A 272 -17.26 0.92 14.06
C ALA A 272 -18.74 1.32 14.04
N ALA A 273 -19.00 2.62 13.83
CA ALA A 273 -20.36 3.15 13.69
C ALA A 273 -20.97 2.84 12.32
N LEU A 274 -20.15 2.85 11.26
CA LEU A 274 -20.58 2.46 9.91
C LEU A 274 -20.74 0.94 9.83
N THR A 275 -21.96 0.49 9.55
CA THR A 275 -22.30 -0.95 9.40
C THR A 275 -21.52 -1.63 8.28
N ILE A 276 -21.11 -0.89 7.24
CA ILE A 276 -20.27 -1.41 6.16
C ILE A 276 -18.93 -1.96 6.68
N CYS A 277 -18.42 -1.44 7.80
CA CYS A 277 -17.19 -1.92 8.44
C CYS A 277 -17.36 -3.28 9.13
N HIS A 278 -18.57 -3.82 9.21
CA HIS A 278 -18.86 -5.14 9.79
C HIS A 278 -19.04 -6.21 8.69
N GLY A 279 -19.09 -5.79 7.43
CA GLY A 279 -19.42 -6.64 6.30
C GLY A 279 -18.20 -7.36 5.69
N PRO A 280 -18.38 -7.94 4.50
CA PRO A 280 -17.29 -8.54 3.73
C PRO A 280 -16.18 -7.54 3.42
N ILE A 281 -14.93 -8.02 3.43
CA ILE A 281 -13.73 -7.19 3.23
C ILE A 281 -13.70 -6.53 1.85
N ASP A 282 -14.10 -7.23 0.81
CA ASP A 282 -14.15 -6.68 -0.54
C ASP A 282 -15.13 -5.52 -0.64
N ILE A 283 -16.29 -5.64 0.03
CA ILE A 283 -17.34 -4.62 0.03
C ILE A 283 -16.87 -3.37 0.77
N LEU A 284 -16.35 -3.51 2.00
CA LEU A 284 -15.89 -2.34 2.77
C LEU A 284 -14.70 -1.64 2.10
N ALA A 285 -13.80 -2.41 1.47
CA ALA A 285 -12.65 -1.88 0.76
C ALA A 285 -13.05 -1.13 -0.52
N ALA A 286 -13.97 -1.69 -1.30
CA ALA A 286 -14.55 -1.02 -2.45
C ALA A 286 -15.32 0.26 -2.05
N ASP A 287 -16.07 0.21 -0.96
CA ASP A 287 -16.82 1.37 -0.45
C ASP A 287 -15.89 2.53 -0.07
N ALA A 288 -14.76 2.24 0.60
CA ALA A 288 -13.78 3.28 0.94
C ALA A 288 -13.27 4.04 -0.31
N VAL A 289 -13.02 3.32 -1.41
CA VAL A 289 -12.60 3.92 -2.69
C VAL A 289 -13.74 4.72 -3.31
N ARG A 290 -14.97 4.21 -3.28
CA ARG A 290 -16.15 4.92 -3.82
C ARG A 290 -16.46 6.21 -3.07
N GLU A 291 -16.33 6.22 -1.75
CA GLU A 291 -16.52 7.42 -0.94
C GLU A 291 -15.58 8.55 -1.36
N LEU A 292 -14.28 8.25 -1.51
CA LEU A 292 -13.32 9.26 -1.99
C LEU A 292 -13.58 9.66 -3.44
N LYS A 293 -13.91 8.71 -4.32
CA LYS A 293 -14.27 9.00 -5.72
C LYS A 293 -15.49 9.92 -5.82
N ALA A 294 -16.48 9.76 -4.93
CA ALA A 294 -17.69 10.56 -4.89
C ALA A 294 -17.45 12.03 -4.53
N PHE A 295 -16.25 12.39 -4.04
CA PHE A 295 -15.86 13.79 -3.87
C PHE A 295 -15.60 14.51 -5.20
N GLY A 296 -15.39 13.77 -6.30
CA GLY A 296 -15.19 14.34 -7.65
C GLY A 296 -13.79 14.91 -7.88
N ILE A 297 -12.85 14.64 -6.97
CA ILE A 297 -11.48 15.17 -7.03
C ILE A 297 -10.61 14.20 -7.83
N LYS A 298 -10.00 14.68 -8.92
CA LYS A 298 -9.17 13.87 -9.82
C LYS A 298 -7.73 13.79 -9.29
N LYS A 299 -7.53 12.90 -8.33
CA LYS A 299 -6.21 12.52 -7.78
C LYS A 299 -6.18 11.00 -7.58
N PRO A 300 -5.00 10.37 -7.43
CA PRO A 300 -4.93 8.96 -7.16
C PRO A 300 -5.56 8.63 -5.80
N ILE A 301 -6.33 7.53 -5.76
CA ILE A 301 -6.93 7.03 -4.51
C ILE A 301 -6.13 5.82 -4.01
N ILE A 302 -5.82 5.78 -2.72
CA ILE A 302 -5.22 4.62 -2.05
C ILE A 302 -5.98 4.29 -0.77
N LEU A 303 -6.44 3.04 -0.63
CA LEU A 303 -6.84 2.47 0.66
C LEU A 303 -5.57 2.19 1.49
N THR A 304 -5.13 3.22 2.20
CA THR A 304 -3.79 3.32 2.79
C THR A 304 -3.66 2.51 4.06
N GLU A 305 -4.75 2.29 4.76
CA GLU A 305 -4.81 1.36 5.87
C GLU A 305 -6.11 0.55 5.81
N THR A 306 -5.96 -0.76 5.90
CA THR A 306 -7.09 -1.68 6.05
C THR A 306 -6.66 -2.94 6.80
N GLY A 307 -7.59 -3.85 7.03
CA GLY A 307 -7.38 -5.04 7.86
C GLY A 307 -8.60 -5.38 8.68
N ALA A 308 -8.57 -6.55 9.31
CA ALA A 308 -9.47 -6.90 10.40
C ALA A 308 -8.87 -6.48 11.75
N VAL A 309 -9.65 -5.75 12.54
CA VAL A 309 -9.26 -5.25 13.86
C VAL A 309 -10.24 -5.70 14.93
N LYS A 310 -9.77 -5.80 16.17
CA LYS A 310 -10.65 -5.94 17.33
C LYS A 310 -11.44 -4.65 17.54
N PRO A 311 -12.65 -4.70 18.14
CA PRO A 311 -13.53 -3.56 18.31
C PRO A 311 -12.81 -2.27 18.74
N ARG A 312 -13.06 -1.18 18.01
CA ARG A 312 -12.46 0.15 18.25
C ARG A 312 -10.94 0.13 18.20
N HIS A 313 -10.39 -0.53 17.18
CA HIS A 313 -8.96 -0.61 16.88
C HIS A 313 -8.10 -1.02 18.09
N THR A 314 -8.57 -1.98 18.89
CA THR A 314 -7.86 -2.43 20.11
C THR A 314 -6.67 -3.33 19.80
N GLY A 315 -6.56 -3.87 18.59
CA GLY A 315 -5.50 -4.77 18.16
C GLY A 315 -5.89 -5.58 16.92
N ALA A 316 -5.05 -6.54 16.55
CA ALA A 316 -5.31 -7.46 15.45
C ALA A 316 -6.50 -8.37 15.78
N SER A 317 -7.40 -8.54 14.81
CA SER A 317 -8.56 -9.42 14.96
C SER A 317 -8.15 -10.90 15.02
N GLU A 318 -8.93 -11.68 15.76
CA GLU A 318 -8.86 -13.14 15.82
C GLU A 318 -9.17 -13.80 14.46
N LEU A 319 -9.77 -13.07 13.50
CA LEU A 319 -10.02 -13.58 12.16
C LEU A 319 -8.74 -14.01 11.42
N TYR A 320 -7.60 -13.38 11.70
CA TYR A 320 -6.33 -13.76 11.07
C TYR A 320 -5.89 -15.17 11.44
N GLU A 321 -6.21 -15.65 12.64
CA GLU A 321 -5.86 -17.02 13.05
C GLU A 321 -6.70 -18.06 12.30
N LYS A 322 -7.93 -17.69 11.91
CA LYS A 322 -8.85 -18.54 11.15
C LYS A 322 -8.57 -18.53 9.65
N ASP A 323 -7.99 -17.46 9.12
CA ASP A 323 -7.72 -17.30 7.70
C ASP A 323 -6.52 -18.14 7.26
N LYS A 324 -6.75 -19.42 6.91
CA LYS A 324 -5.69 -20.31 6.41
C LYS A 324 -5.38 -20.14 4.93
N ALA A 325 -6.27 -19.51 4.18
CA ALA A 325 -6.17 -19.40 2.73
C ALA A 325 -5.74 -17.99 2.28
N GLY A 326 -5.77 -16.99 3.16
CA GLY A 326 -5.46 -15.60 2.87
C GLY A 326 -6.62 -14.87 2.20
N ILE A 327 -7.87 -15.21 2.54
CA ILE A 327 -9.09 -14.62 1.97
C ILE A 327 -9.18 -13.14 2.32
N LEU A 328 -8.86 -12.78 3.56
CA LEU A 328 -8.90 -11.38 4.00
C LEU A 328 -7.92 -10.55 3.18
N LEU A 329 -6.68 -11.03 3.07
CA LEU A 329 -5.65 -10.36 2.27
C LEU A 329 -6.02 -10.31 0.79
N HIS A 330 -6.55 -11.40 0.23
CA HIS A 330 -6.99 -11.45 -1.17
C HIS A 330 -8.01 -10.34 -1.47
N ASP A 331 -9.04 -10.21 -0.64
CA ASP A 331 -10.07 -9.19 -0.83
C ASP A 331 -9.50 -7.77 -0.65
N MET A 332 -8.59 -7.55 0.30
CA MET A 332 -7.88 -6.27 0.49
C MET A 332 -7.03 -5.89 -0.73
N LEU A 333 -6.41 -6.86 -1.41
CA LEU A 333 -5.57 -6.58 -2.57
C LEU A 333 -6.40 -6.26 -3.81
N PHE A 334 -7.43 -7.06 -4.09
CA PHE A 334 -8.18 -6.98 -5.34
C PHE A 334 -9.24 -5.88 -5.34
N ALA A 335 -10.07 -5.77 -4.29
CA ALA A 335 -11.24 -4.91 -4.33
C ALA A 335 -10.93 -3.42 -4.58
N PRO A 336 -9.89 -2.80 -3.96
CA PRO A 336 -9.58 -1.39 -4.18
C PRO A 336 -9.20 -1.08 -5.62
N PHE A 337 -8.28 -1.87 -6.20
CA PHE A 337 -7.81 -1.66 -7.57
C PHE A 337 -8.97 -1.79 -8.56
N PHE A 338 -9.76 -2.86 -8.46
CA PHE A 338 -10.93 -3.09 -9.33
C PHE A 338 -12.09 -2.11 -9.11
N THR A 339 -12.01 -1.26 -8.07
CA THR A 339 -12.94 -0.14 -7.84
C THR A 339 -12.36 1.22 -8.28
N GLY A 340 -11.16 1.22 -8.89
CA GLY A 340 -10.53 2.40 -9.49
C GLY A 340 -9.46 3.06 -8.61
N ALA A 341 -8.97 2.40 -7.56
CA ALA A 341 -7.81 2.88 -6.82
C ALA A 341 -6.51 2.72 -7.65
N ALA A 342 -5.48 3.50 -7.29
CA ALA A 342 -4.17 3.48 -7.93
C ALA A 342 -3.22 2.40 -7.36
N GLY A 343 -3.79 1.43 -6.64
CA GLY A 343 -3.04 0.39 -5.92
C GLY A 343 -3.97 -0.59 -5.21
N THR A 344 -3.35 -1.53 -4.52
CA THR A 344 -4.01 -2.48 -3.61
C THR A 344 -4.42 -1.79 -2.31
N GLY A 345 -5.24 -2.45 -1.50
CA GLY A 345 -5.42 -2.08 -0.10
C GLY A 345 -4.19 -2.47 0.73
N HIS A 346 -3.75 -1.59 1.61
CA HIS A 346 -2.54 -1.80 2.40
C HIS A 346 -2.90 -2.30 3.81
N VAL A 347 -2.73 -3.60 4.04
CA VAL A 347 -3.03 -4.22 5.34
C VAL A 347 -2.14 -3.65 6.45
N TRP A 348 -2.75 -3.42 7.62
CA TRP A 348 -2.11 -2.86 8.81
C TRP A 348 -1.32 -3.90 9.61
N PHE A 349 -1.94 -5.03 9.92
CA PHE A 349 -1.37 -6.10 10.75
C PHE A 349 -0.60 -7.11 9.89
N TRP A 350 0.51 -6.66 9.29
CA TRP A 350 1.26 -7.44 8.31
C TRP A 350 1.84 -8.75 8.86
N ARG A 351 2.17 -8.83 10.15
CA ARG A 351 2.69 -10.06 10.77
C ARG A 351 1.60 -11.12 10.85
N GLU A 352 0.42 -10.71 11.28
CA GLU A 352 -0.76 -11.57 11.46
C GLU A 352 -1.38 -11.95 10.11
N ALA A 353 -1.43 -11.03 9.16
CA ALA A 353 -2.09 -11.21 7.87
C ALA A 353 -1.20 -11.84 6.79
N ILE A 354 0.12 -11.63 6.86
CA ILE A 354 1.06 -11.98 5.79
C ILE A 354 2.19 -12.88 6.29
N ASP A 355 3.07 -12.39 7.17
CA ASP A 355 4.36 -13.04 7.45
C ASP A 355 4.21 -14.37 8.20
N ARG A 356 3.51 -14.38 9.35
CA ARG A 356 3.30 -15.59 10.15
C ARG A 356 2.48 -16.67 9.42
N PRO A 357 1.34 -16.36 8.75
CA PRO A 357 0.59 -17.37 8.01
C PRO A 357 1.19 -17.68 6.63
N ASN A 358 2.27 -17.01 6.22
CA ASN A 358 2.94 -17.17 4.93
C ASN A 358 2.02 -16.90 3.71
N HIS A 359 1.22 -15.85 3.77
CA HIS A 359 0.31 -15.46 2.67
C HIS A 359 0.98 -14.61 1.58
N TRP A 360 2.32 -14.50 1.57
CA TRP A 360 3.07 -13.71 0.59
C TRP A 360 2.68 -13.98 -0.87
N SER A 361 2.34 -15.23 -1.20
CA SER A 361 1.94 -15.59 -2.56
C SER A 361 0.74 -14.80 -3.09
N GLN A 362 -0.16 -14.28 -2.24
CA GLN A 362 -1.31 -13.47 -2.66
C GLN A 362 -0.88 -12.23 -3.47
N PHE A 363 0.28 -11.64 -3.18
CA PHE A 363 0.83 -10.54 -3.96
C PHE A 363 1.25 -10.98 -5.37
N LYS A 364 1.86 -12.17 -5.53
CA LYS A 364 2.17 -12.74 -6.86
C LYS A 364 0.89 -12.92 -7.67
N ARG A 365 -0.18 -13.36 -7.01
CA ARG A 365 -1.45 -13.63 -7.68
C ARG A 365 -2.14 -12.36 -8.13
N PHE A 366 -2.06 -11.29 -7.34
CA PHE A 366 -2.50 -9.96 -7.77
C PHE A 366 -1.66 -9.44 -8.94
N ASN A 367 -0.32 -9.50 -8.85
CA ASN A 367 0.58 -9.09 -9.93
C ASN A 367 0.25 -9.79 -11.25
N ARG A 368 0.04 -11.11 -11.22
CA ARG A 368 -0.36 -11.88 -12.41
C ARG A 368 -1.71 -11.46 -12.96
N ALA A 369 -2.68 -11.15 -12.10
CA ALA A 369 -3.99 -10.67 -12.54
C ALA A 369 -3.91 -9.33 -13.30
N VAL A 370 -2.99 -8.45 -12.93
CA VAL A 370 -2.82 -7.12 -13.55
C VAL A 370 -1.64 -7.03 -14.51
N GLU A 371 -1.01 -8.15 -14.85
CA GLU A 371 0.18 -8.20 -15.70
C GLU A 371 -0.09 -7.56 -17.07
N GLY A 372 0.81 -6.66 -17.48
CA GLY A 372 0.75 -5.96 -18.77
C GLY A 372 -0.26 -4.82 -18.84
N ILE A 373 -0.91 -4.46 -17.74
CA ILE A 373 -1.86 -3.34 -17.69
C ILE A 373 -1.13 -2.02 -17.45
N ASP A 374 -1.42 -1.01 -18.26
CA ASP A 374 -1.12 0.38 -17.97
C ASP A 374 -2.43 1.12 -17.62
N PRO A 375 -2.75 1.33 -16.33
CA PRO A 375 -3.98 2.00 -15.93
C PRO A 375 -4.11 3.43 -16.47
N CYS A 376 -2.99 4.12 -16.69
CA CYS A 376 -2.97 5.49 -17.18
C CYS A 376 -3.37 5.54 -18.67
N GLU A 377 -2.91 4.57 -19.46
CA GLU A 377 -3.27 4.47 -20.87
C GLU A 377 -4.71 4.00 -21.06
N GLU A 378 -5.12 2.99 -20.29
CA GLU A 378 -6.47 2.42 -20.33
C GLU A 378 -7.55 3.42 -19.91
N ALA A 379 -7.17 4.43 -19.12
CA ALA A 379 -8.06 5.46 -18.58
C ALA A 379 -9.30 4.86 -17.90
N PHE A 380 -9.10 3.79 -17.12
CA PHE A 380 -10.16 2.91 -16.65
C PHE A 380 -11.34 3.64 -16.01
N GLU A 381 -12.54 3.17 -16.31
CA GLU A 381 -13.77 3.53 -15.62
C GLU A 381 -14.25 2.33 -14.80
N PRO A 382 -14.36 2.45 -13.47
CA PRO A 382 -14.84 1.35 -12.65
C PRO A 382 -16.36 1.19 -12.81
N VAL A 383 -16.79 -0.04 -13.01
CA VAL A 383 -18.18 -0.47 -13.24
C VAL A 383 -18.48 -1.63 -12.30
N MET A 384 -19.66 -1.60 -11.68
CA MET A 384 -20.20 -2.77 -10.98
C MET A 384 -21.18 -3.48 -11.89
N VAL A 385 -20.97 -4.77 -12.10
CA VAL A 385 -21.89 -5.60 -12.89
C VAL A 385 -22.81 -6.35 -11.94
N GLU A 386 -24.12 -6.16 -12.12
CA GLU A 386 -25.13 -6.90 -11.37
C GLU A 386 -25.08 -8.39 -11.72
N HIS A 387 -25.05 -9.24 -10.70
CA HIS A 387 -25.07 -10.68 -10.89
C HIS A 387 -25.63 -11.37 -9.63
N PRO A 388 -26.49 -12.40 -9.77
CA PRO A 388 -27.16 -13.01 -8.62
C PRO A 388 -26.24 -13.83 -7.70
N LYS A 389 -25.10 -14.31 -8.22
CA LYS A 389 -24.15 -15.14 -7.46
C LYS A 389 -22.77 -14.51 -7.25
N LEU A 390 -22.49 -13.37 -7.89
CA LEU A 390 -21.15 -12.79 -7.92
C LEU A 390 -21.22 -11.31 -7.61
N ARG A 391 -20.19 -10.83 -6.90
CA ARG A 391 -19.85 -9.41 -6.82
C ARG A 391 -18.80 -9.16 -7.89
N ILE A 392 -19.14 -8.37 -8.91
CA ILE A 392 -18.30 -8.18 -10.09
C ILE A 392 -17.83 -6.74 -10.13
N TYR A 393 -16.55 -6.56 -9.79
CA TYR A 393 -15.85 -5.29 -9.83
C TYR A 393 -15.07 -5.24 -11.15
N ALA A 394 -15.43 -4.34 -12.06
CA ALA A 394 -14.82 -4.24 -13.37
C ALA A 394 -14.17 -2.87 -13.59
N LEU A 395 -13.08 -2.86 -14.34
CA LEU A 395 -12.44 -1.68 -14.88
C LEU A 395 -12.57 -1.73 -16.40
N ARG A 396 -13.42 -0.87 -16.95
CA ARG A 396 -13.58 -0.69 -18.39
C ARG A 396 -12.51 0.25 -18.91
N GLY A 397 -11.59 -0.25 -19.73
CA GLY A 397 -10.53 0.52 -20.36
C GLY A 397 -10.74 0.67 -21.87
N LYS A 398 -9.81 1.37 -22.52
CA LYS A 398 -9.82 1.60 -23.96
C LYS A 398 -9.46 0.35 -24.77
N LYS A 399 -8.45 -0.40 -24.32
CA LYS A 399 -7.93 -1.58 -25.01
C LYS A 399 -8.23 -2.86 -24.24
N THR A 400 -8.30 -2.74 -22.92
CA THR A 400 -8.56 -3.85 -22.01
C THR A 400 -9.72 -3.51 -21.10
N THR A 401 -10.67 -4.42 -20.97
CA THR A 401 -11.59 -4.45 -19.84
C THR A 401 -11.23 -5.63 -18.95
N ILE A 402 -11.10 -5.40 -17.64
CA ILE A 402 -10.77 -6.44 -16.67
C ILE A 402 -11.79 -6.46 -15.55
N ALA A 403 -12.28 -7.64 -15.18
CA ALA A 403 -13.27 -7.83 -14.15
C ALA A 403 -12.80 -8.86 -13.11
N TRP A 404 -12.91 -8.52 -11.84
CA TRP A 404 -12.75 -9.45 -10.73
C TRP A 404 -14.13 -9.91 -10.28
N CYS A 405 -14.41 -11.18 -10.55
CA CYS A 405 -15.63 -11.88 -10.20
C CYS A 405 -15.43 -12.57 -8.86
N ARG A 406 -15.94 -11.97 -7.78
CA ARG A 406 -15.88 -12.52 -6.42
C ARG A 406 -17.17 -13.26 -6.09
N ASP A 407 -17.08 -14.49 -5.62
CA ASP A 407 -18.24 -15.23 -5.10
C ASP A 407 -18.95 -14.40 -4.01
N ALA A 408 -20.25 -14.21 -4.17
CA ALA A 408 -21.08 -13.45 -3.24
C ALA A 408 -21.42 -14.24 -1.97
N ALA A 409 -21.32 -15.57 -2.00
CA ALA A 409 -21.62 -16.44 -0.85
C ALA A 409 -20.39 -16.75 0.02
N SER A 410 -19.18 -16.51 -0.48
CA SER A 410 -17.92 -16.70 0.24
C SER A 410 -17.41 -15.38 0.81
N ASP A 411 -17.34 -15.28 2.13
CA ASP A 411 -16.70 -14.20 2.87
C ASP A 411 -16.13 -14.72 4.20
N TRP A 412 -15.62 -13.79 5.02
CA TRP A 412 -15.05 -14.14 6.32
C TRP A 412 -16.11 -14.76 7.27
N LYS A 413 -17.37 -14.34 7.17
CA LYS A 413 -18.44 -14.82 8.05
C LYS A 413 -18.80 -16.24 7.68
N THR A 414 -19.07 -16.50 6.40
CA THR A 414 -19.46 -17.84 5.95
C THR A 414 -18.32 -18.85 6.10
N GLU A 415 -17.09 -18.48 5.74
CA GLU A 415 -15.97 -19.42 5.81
C GLU A 415 -15.40 -19.59 7.23
N PHE A 416 -15.37 -18.54 8.06
CA PHE A 416 -14.69 -18.59 9.37
C PHE A 416 -15.61 -18.67 10.59
N GLU A 417 -16.82 -18.11 10.53
CA GLU A 417 -17.80 -18.22 11.63
C GLU A 417 -18.72 -19.42 11.41
N GLU A 418 -19.25 -19.57 10.20
CA GLU A 418 -20.20 -20.66 9.88
C GLU A 418 -19.50 -21.96 9.46
N GLY A 419 -18.19 -21.90 9.16
CA GLY A 419 -17.40 -23.07 8.76
C GLY A 419 -17.79 -23.66 7.41
N LYS A 420 -18.47 -22.88 6.56
CA LYS A 420 -18.89 -23.31 5.22
C LYS A 420 -17.75 -23.16 4.24
N SER A 421 -17.31 -24.26 3.65
CA SER A 421 -16.30 -24.22 2.58
C SER A 421 -16.88 -23.55 1.32
N PRO A 422 -16.06 -22.84 0.53
CA PRO A 422 -16.53 -22.21 -0.71
C PRO A 422 -16.95 -23.28 -1.72
N GLU A 423 -18.10 -23.07 -2.34
CA GLU A 423 -18.65 -23.95 -3.36
C GLU A 423 -17.82 -23.89 -4.64
N LEU A 424 -17.82 -24.98 -5.42
CA LEU A 424 -17.29 -24.94 -6.78
C LEU A 424 -18.37 -24.37 -7.71
N LEU A 425 -18.20 -23.12 -8.11
CA LEU A 425 -19.09 -22.44 -9.04
C LEU A 425 -18.85 -22.97 -10.45
N GLN A 426 -19.91 -23.41 -11.13
CA GLN A 426 -19.87 -23.94 -12.49
C GLN A 426 -21.01 -23.36 -13.33
N GLY A 427 -20.81 -23.26 -14.64
CA GLY A 427 -21.84 -22.79 -15.57
C GLY A 427 -22.28 -21.34 -15.34
N ILE A 428 -21.47 -20.54 -14.64
CA ILE A 428 -21.77 -19.13 -14.40
C ILE A 428 -21.59 -18.36 -15.71
N ALA A 429 -22.57 -17.54 -16.07
CA ALA A 429 -22.52 -16.72 -17.27
C ALA A 429 -22.40 -15.24 -16.87
N LEU A 430 -21.32 -14.59 -17.29
CA LEU A 430 -21.16 -13.13 -17.20
C LEU A 430 -21.83 -12.48 -18.42
N ASP A 431 -22.77 -11.58 -18.17
CA ASP A 431 -23.38 -10.76 -19.21
C ASP A 431 -22.50 -9.54 -19.53
N LEU A 432 -22.03 -9.46 -20.77
CA LEU A 432 -21.17 -8.38 -21.25
C LEU A 432 -21.90 -7.05 -21.42
N THR A 433 -23.23 -7.05 -21.48
CA THR A 433 -24.01 -5.80 -21.61
C THR A 433 -23.82 -4.88 -20.40
N GLY A 434 -23.69 -5.46 -19.20
CA GLY A 434 -23.40 -4.73 -17.96
C GLY A 434 -22.03 -4.06 -17.94
N LEU A 435 -21.08 -4.53 -18.78
CA LEU A 435 -19.78 -3.90 -18.95
C LEU A 435 -19.81 -2.72 -19.93
N GLN A 436 -20.88 -2.58 -20.73
CA GLN A 436 -21.05 -1.49 -21.69
C GLN A 436 -19.77 -1.26 -22.53
N LEU A 437 -19.29 -2.34 -23.16
CA LEU A 437 -18.06 -2.35 -23.95
C LEU A 437 -18.23 -1.53 -25.24
N SER A 438 -17.15 -0.90 -25.71
CA SER A 438 -17.11 -0.26 -27.02
C SER A 438 -17.16 -1.30 -28.17
N PRO A 439 -17.54 -0.91 -29.40
CA PRO A 439 -17.57 -1.81 -30.55
C PRO A 439 -16.23 -2.50 -30.88
N GLU A 440 -15.10 -1.93 -30.44
CA GLU A 440 -13.75 -2.51 -30.57
C GLU A 440 -13.64 -3.90 -29.90
N PHE A 441 -14.52 -4.20 -28.94
CA PHE A 441 -14.57 -5.49 -28.24
C PHE A 441 -15.47 -6.53 -28.92
N ASN A 442 -16.04 -6.25 -30.09
CA ASN A 442 -16.90 -7.21 -30.80
C ASN A 442 -16.17 -8.52 -31.09
N ASN A 443 -14.90 -8.47 -31.50
CA ASN A 443 -14.03 -9.63 -31.73
C ASN A 443 -13.01 -9.84 -30.61
N ALA A 444 -13.31 -9.37 -29.39
CA ALA A 444 -12.38 -9.39 -28.28
C ALA A 444 -11.86 -10.80 -27.95
N ARG A 445 -10.56 -10.87 -27.64
CA ARG A 445 -9.96 -12.04 -26.99
C ARG A 445 -10.31 -12.02 -25.51
N VAL A 446 -10.72 -13.16 -24.98
CA VAL A 446 -11.11 -13.33 -23.59
C VAL A 446 -10.23 -14.39 -22.93
N GLU A 447 -9.72 -14.08 -21.75
CA GLU A 447 -9.01 -15.01 -20.89
C GLU A 447 -9.54 -14.91 -19.46
N ALA A 448 -9.54 -16.04 -18.74
CA ALA A 448 -9.79 -16.05 -17.31
C ALA A 448 -8.54 -16.51 -16.57
N TYR A 449 -8.28 -15.91 -15.43
CA TYR A 449 -7.23 -16.28 -14.50
C TYR A 449 -7.88 -16.63 -13.17
N ASP A 450 -7.59 -17.83 -12.65
CA ASP A 450 -8.00 -18.28 -11.33
C ASP A 450 -6.88 -17.95 -10.33
N PRO A 451 -7.06 -16.91 -9.49
CA PRO A 451 -6.06 -16.54 -8.50
C PRO A 451 -5.99 -17.53 -7.34
N TRP A 452 -6.78 -18.59 -7.26
CA TRP A 452 -6.67 -19.61 -6.21
C TRP A 452 -5.94 -20.86 -6.69
N GLN A 453 -5.89 -21.07 -8.00
CA GLN A 453 -5.08 -22.12 -8.63
C GLN A 453 -3.82 -21.61 -9.34
N ASP A 454 -3.66 -20.29 -9.48
CA ASP A 454 -2.56 -19.65 -10.22
C ASP A 454 -2.48 -20.15 -11.68
N ALA A 455 -3.66 -20.24 -12.31
CA ALA A 455 -3.83 -20.85 -13.62
C ALA A 455 -4.71 -20.00 -14.54
N LEU A 456 -4.29 -19.90 -15.80
CA LEU A 456 -5.18 -19.43 -16.86
C LEU A 456 -6.19 -20.53 -17.18
N LYS A 457 -7.45 -20.13 -17.37
CA LYS A 457 -8.56 -21.02 -17.67
C LYS A 457 -9.28 -20.54 -18.93
N PRO A 458 -9.74 -21.46 -19.79
CA PRO A 458 -10.48 -21.10 -20.98
C PRO A 458 -11.84 -20.51 -20.61
N VAL A 459 -12.29 -19.52 -21.39
CA VAL A 459 -13.63 -18.92 -21.28
C VAL A 459 -14.37 -19.19 -22.58
N THR A 460 -15.62 -19.62 -22.48
CA THR A 460 -16.45 -19.85 -23.67
C THR A 460 -17.33 -18.63 -23.90
N ARG A 461 -17.20 -18.00 -25.07
CA ARG A 461 -18.08 -16.89 -25.48
C ARG A 461 -19.30 -17.44 -26.24
N ASN A 462 -20.49 -17.06 -25.81
CA ASN A 462 -21.75 -17.34 -26.48
C ASN A 462 -22.53 -16.03 -26.66
N GLY A 463 -22.34 -15.39 -27.82
CA GLY A 463 -22.89 -14.05 -28.08
C GLY A 463 -22.38 -13.00 -27.09
N MET A 464 -23.31 -12.40 -26.34
CA MET A 464 -23.03 -11.40 -25.29
C MET A 464 -22.76 -12.00 -23.91
N LYS A 465 -22.69 -13.34 -23.80
CA LYS A 465 -22.40 -14.01 -22.52
C LYS A 465 -21.05 -14.70 -22.56
N LEU A 466 -20.31 -14.60 -21.46
CA LEU A 466 -19.11 -15.39 -21.20
C LEU A 466 -19.45 -16.47 -20.18
N VAL A 467 -19.40 -17.74 -20.59
CA VAL A 467 -19.47 -18.86 -19.66
C VAL A 467 -18.11 -18.99 -18.99
N LEU A 468 -18.10 -18.66 -17.69
CA LEU A 468 -16.90 -18.69 -16.87
C LEU A 468 -16.49 -20.14 -16.60
N PRO A 469 -15.18 -20.44 -16.58
CA PRO A 469 -14.68 -21.72 -16.11
C PRO A 469 -15.04 -21.93 -14.64
N GLU A 470 -14.90 -23.15 -14.15
CA GLU A 470 -15.16 -23.42 -12.74
C GLU A 470 -14.13 -22.77 -11.80
N PHE A 471 -14.60 -22.23 -10.67
CA PHE A 471 -13.77 -21.62 -9.63
C PHE A 471 -14.49 -21.64 -8.28
N LYS A 472 -13.77 -21.41 -7.18
CA LYS A 472 -14.36 -21.44 -5.82
C LYS A 472 -14.65 -20.08 -5.20
N ARG A 473 -13.68 -19.16 -5.24
CA ARG A 473 -13.76 -17.89 -4.49
C ARG A 473 -13.77 -16.69 -5.40
N SER A 474 -12.84 -16.62 -6.32
CA SER A 474 -12.79 -15.55 -7.31
C SER A 474 -12.17 -15.99 -8.63
N LEU A 475 -12.47 -15.21 -9.66
CA LEU A 475 -11.90 -15.33 -10.99
C LEU A 475 -11.64 -13.93 -11.53
N VAL A 476 -10.54 -13.75 -12.27
CA VAL A 476 -10.29 -12.52 -13.03
C VAL A 476 -10.54 -12.79 -14.49
N VAL A 477 -11.45 -12.04 -15.10
CA VAL A 477 -11.75 -12.11 -16.54
C VAL A 477 -11.11 -10.90 -17.21
N ARG A 478 -10.29 -11.13 -18.22
CA ARG A 478 -9.70 -10.08 -19.04
C ARG A 478 -10.23 -10.19 -20.46
N ILE A 479 -10.69 -9.07 -20.98
CA ILE A 479 -11.26 -8.91 -22.30
C ILE A 479 -10.40 -7.87 -23.01
N ARG A 480 -9.70 -8.27 -24.07
CA ARG A 480 -8.87 -7.37 -24.88
C ARG A 480 -9.53 -7.13 -26.22
N ALA A 481 -9.58 -5.88 -26.67
CA ALA A 481 -10.05 -5.53 -28.00
C ALA A 481 -9.32 -6.39 -29.05
N GLY A 482 -10.03 -6.74 -30.13
CA GLY A 482 -9.39 -7.43 -31.26
C GLY A 482 -8.41 -6.48 -31.95
N ASP A 483 -7.37 -7.05 -32.56
CA ASP A 483 -6.44 -6.30 -33.41
C ASP A 483 -7.15 -5.67 -34.62
#